data_AF-A0A5J5F820-F1
#
_entry.id   AF-A0A5J5F820-F1
#
_cell.length_a   1.000
_cell.length_b   1.000
_cell.length_c   1.000
_cell.angle_alpha   90.00
_cell.angle_beta   90.00
_cell.angle_gamma   90.00
#
_symmetry.space_group_name_H-M   'P 1'
#
loop_
_entity.id
_entity.type
_entity.pdbx_description
1 polymer ?
#
loop_
_entity_poly.entity_id
_entity_poly.type
_entity_poly.pdbx_seq_one_letter_code
_entity_poly.pdbx_strand_id
1 'polypeptide(L)'
;MMSEPFTTTRFQTPPTSRNPSDETLSGNIGDAGTAKGGTFARITGEDELSSLTLAELAALASAKASQRIQLQARLLSLQCRKPRTTKTPPKLAYFSPPASPCSSQVSTIPDTDILDADPEVPDLDTRILSFALSRSKVLTSHALSNLFRLSGVTTFQARELSGETLLGLRFDVFSSGGRKFVTPVYVLLELRKVEKGAEKCFVVARHSVPAFLGLSELAMKHLPTKGSQDLVRFVKELRRRIRRWRVRTDAMEDLKTTAKAAIAEGWKRKVEKVEADAEVALVTIQWSNGAEARCRVDEKGDISKAVVTDRKGIRITEMEQKTKGSLKTLPQRMGWIQDL
;
A
#
# COMPACT_ATOMS: atom_id res chain seq x y z
N MET A 1 18.92 -40.40 43.56
CA MET A 1 19.26 -39.12 44.20
C MET A 1 19.73 -38.17 43.11
N MET A 2 19.11 -37.08 42.71
CA MET A 2 17.88 -36.32 43.00
C MET A 2 17.68 -35.50 41.69
N SER A 3 16.53 -35.51 40.98
CA SER A 3 15.34 -34.65 41.17
C SER A 3 15.76 -33.18 41.44
N GLU A 4 15.47 -32.13 40.66
CA GLU A 4 14.23 -31.72 39.97
C GLU A 4 14.47 -30.52 38.99
N PRO A 5 13.47 -30.14 38.17
CA PRO A 5 13.52 -29.07 37.16
C PRO A 5 12.91 -27.73 37.62
N PHE A 6 13.23 -26.61 36.96
CA PHE A 6 12.57 -25.31 37.19
C PHE A 6 11.86 -24.74 35.95
N THR A 7 10.53 -24.87 36.00
CA THR A 7 9.50 -23.80 35.99
C THR A 7 9.27 -22.94 34.74
N THR A 8 8.12 -23.24 34.13
CA THR A 8 7.31 -22.42 33.23
C THR A 8 6.69 -21.23 33.97
N THR A 9 6.86 -20.01 33.46
CA THR A 9 6.12 -18.83 33.95
C THR A 9 5.07 -18.39 32.92
N ARG A 10 3.82 -18.64 33.29
CA ARG A 10 2.57 -18.26 32.63
C ARG A 10 2.23 -16.81 32.98
N PHE A 11 2.23 -15.90 32.01
CA PHE A 11 1.70 -14.55 32.22
C PHE A 11 0.17 -14.58 32.18
N GLN A 12 -0.44 -14.34 33.34
CA GLN A 12 -1.86 -14.07 33.51
C GLN A 12 -2.14 -12.58 33.22
N THR A 13 -3.19 -12.31 32.44
CA THR A 13 -3.78 -10.98 32.24
C THR A 13 -4.71 -10.63 33.40
N PRO A 14 -4.67 -9.40 33.95
CA PRO A 14 -5.69 -8.90 34.86
C PRO A 14 -6.87 -8.23 34.11
N PRO A 15 -8.01 -8.02 34.80
CA PRO A 15 -9.35 -8.01 34.20
C PRO A 15 -9.89 -6.62 33.82
N THR A 16 -10.91 -6.66 32.96
CA THR A 16 -11.90 -5.63 32.63
C THR A 16 -12.51 -4.94 33.85
N SER A 17 -12.43 -3.61 33.89
CA SER A 17 -13.28 -2.76 34.73
C SER A 17 -14.36 -2.06 33.91
N ARG A 18 -15.54 -1.95 34.54
CA ARG A 18 -16.83 -1.49 34.02
C ARG A 18 -16.92 0.04 33.94
N ASN A 19 -17.71 0.53 32.98
CA ASN A 19 -18.33 1.86 32.96
C ASN A 19 -19.22 2.07 34.20
N PRO A 20 -19.48 3.33 34.61
CA PRO A 20 -20.78 3.92 34.23
C PRO A 20 -20.79 5.45 34.12
N SER A 21 -21.42 6.00 33.08
CA SER A 21 -22.26 7.23 33.12
C SER A 21 -22.64 7.62 31.69
N ASP A 22 -23.85 7.32 31.28
CA ASP A 22 -24.55 8.11 30.26
C ASP A 22 -26.03 8.17 30.68
N GLU A 23 -26.40 9.34 31.17
CA GLU A 23 -27.78 9.71 31.51
C GLU A 23 -28.58 9.91 30.23
N THR A 24 -29.49 8.98 29.94
CA THR A 24 -30.54 9.16 28.94
C THR A 24 -31.76 9.76 29.63
N LEU A 25 -32.00 11.06 29.42
CA LEU A 25 -33.30 11.70 29.66
C LEU A 25 -34.16 11.57 28.40
N SER A 26 -35.04 10.56 28.40
CA SER A 26 -36.15 10.44 27.45
C SER A 26 -37.44 10.97 28.11
N GLY A 27 -37.89 12.14 27.66
CA GLY A 27 -39.22 12.69 27.97
C GLY A 27 -40.15 12.53 26.76
N ASN A 28 -41.24 11.80 26.97
CA ASN A 28 -42.37 11.60 26.07
C ASN A 28 -43.24 12.87 25.94
N ILE A 29 -44.25 12.76 25.05
CA ILE A 29 -45.43 13.62 24.79
C ILE A 29 -45.23 14.45 23.51
N GLY A 30 -46.05 14.38 22.45
CA GLY A 30 -47.36 13.78 22.27
C GLY A 30 -47.83 13.94 20.82
N ASP A 31 -49.09 13.58 20.65
CA ASP A 31 -49.91 13.22 19.50
C ASP A 31 -50.18 14.32 18.42
N ALA A 32 -50.87 13.88 17.35
CA ALA A 32 -51.67 14.63 16.36
C ALA A 32 -51.07 14.86 14.96
N GLY A 33 -51.33 13.92 14.07
CA GLY A 33 -51.42 14.14 12.63
C GLY A 33 -52.88 14.31 12.19
N THR A 34 -53.23 15.43 11.57
CA THR A 34 -54.33 15.55 10.60
C THR A 34 -54.07 16.77 9.71
N ALA A 35 -53.78 16.51 8.43
CA ALA A 35 -53.59 17.51 7.40
C ALA A 35 -54.94 17.97 6.82
N LYS A 36 -55.16 19.28 6.71
CA LYS A 36 -56.07 19.88 5.73
C LYS A 36 -55.60 21.27 5.29
N GLY A 37 -55.36 21.38 3.98
CA GLY A 37 -55.71 22.53 3.14
C GLY A 37 -55.18 23.90 3.52
N GLY A 38 -54.14 24.36 2.82
CA GLY A 38 -53.70 25.74 2.86
C GLY A 38 -52.90 26.10 1.61
N THR A 39 -53.61 26.63 0.62
CA THR A 39 -53.23 27.70 -0.32
C THR A 39 -51.73 27.85 -0.68
N PHE A 40 -51.42 27.64 -1.96
CA PHE A 40 -50.20 28.11 -2.61
C PHE A 40 -50.10 29.64 -2.47
N ALA A 41 -49.33 30.12 -1.50
CA ALA A 41 -48.80 31.47 -1.47
C ALA A 41 -47.33 31.41 -1.86
N ARG A 42 -47.02 31.94 -3.03
CA ARG A 42 -45.65 32.21 -3.48
C ARG A 42 -45.16 33.41 -2.65
N ILE A 43 -44.55 33.14 -1.51
CA ILE A 43 -43.96 34.16 -0.63
C ILE A 43 -42.54 34.42 -1.14
N THR A 44 -42.33 35.61 -1.66
CA THR A 44 -41.03 36.22 -1.93
C THR A 44 -40.30 36.39 -0.59
N GLY A 45 -39.14 35.75 -0.44
CA GLY A 45 -38.40 35.60 0.83
C GLY A 45 -37.67 36.84 1.34
N GLU A 46 -38.22 38.04 1.18
CA GLU A 46 -37.60 39.30 1.66
C GLU A 46 -38.17 39.80 2.99
N ASP A 47 -39.30 39.27 3.46
CA ASP A 47 -40.03 39.81 4.63
C ASP A 47 -39.72 39.14 5.99
N GLU A 48 -38.93 38.06 6.05
CA GLU A 48 -38.59 37.40 7.34
C GLU A 48 -37.33 37.95 8.04
N LEU A 49 -36.56 38.82 7.37
CA LEU A 49 -35.34 39.42 7.95
C LEU A 49 -35.58 40.71 8.73
N SER A 50 -36.73 41.36 8.54
CA SER A 50 -37.11 42.59 9.23
C SER A 50 -37.73 42.35 10.61
N SER A 51 -37.97 41.10 11.02
CA SER A 51 -38.46 40.73 12.35
C SER A 51 -37.41 40.10 13.28
N LEU A 52 -36.17 39.90 12.80
CA LEU A 52 -35.10 39.39 13.66
C LEU A 52 -34.62 40.48 14.62
N THR A 53 -34.67 40.18 15.91
CA THR A 53 -34.19 41.07 16.94
C THR A 53 -32.68 41.28 16.80
N LEU A 54 -32.19 42.45 17.19
CA LEU A 54 -30.76 42.79 17.18
C LEU A 54 -29.93 41.76 17.99
N ALA A 55 -30.56 41.12 18.98
CA ALA A 55 -30.00 40.01 19.75
C ALA A 55 -29.82 38.72 18.93
N GLU A 56 -30.75 38.37 18.06
CA GLU A 56 -30.66 37.17 17.20
C GLU A 56 -29.60 37.32 16.11
N LEU A 57 -29.47 38.50 15.51
CA LEU A 57 -28.39 38.80 14.57
C LEU A 57 -27.01 38.75 15.25
N ALA A 58 -26.89 39.30 16.46
CA ALA A 58 -25.67 39.20 17.26
C ALA A 58 -25.33 37.75 17.65
N ALA A 59 -26.33 36.94 17.98
CA ALA A 59 -26.17 35.52 18.30
C ALA A 59 -25.69 34.72 17.07
N LEU A 60 -26.27 34.96 15.89
CA LEU A 60 -25.88 34.30 14.65
C LEU A 60 -24.46 34.70 14.21
N ALA A 61 -24.09 35.97 14.36
CA ALA A 61 -22.72 36.44 14.11
C ALA A 61 -21.70 35.79 15.07
N SER A 62 -22.04 35.72 16.37
CA SER A 62 -21.22 35.03 17.38
C SER A 62 -21.06 33.53 17.08
N ALA A 63 -22.11 32.87 16.61
CA ALA A 63 -22.07 31.47 16.21
C ALA A 63 -21.17 31.24 14.97
N LYS A 64 -21.28 32.08 13.93
CA LYS A 64 -20.41 32.02 12.74
C LYS A 64 -18.93 32.29 13.12
N ALA A 65 -18.66 33.27 13.98
CA ALA A 65 -17.31 33.54 14.48
C ALA A 65 -16.73 32.36 15.29
N SER A 66 -17.54 31.76 16.16
CA SER A 66 -17.16 30.57 16.94
C SER A 66 -16.84 29.39 16.03
N GLN A 67 -17.64 29.15 14.99
CA GLN A 67 -17.39 28.10 13.99
C GLN A 67 -16.06 28.33 13.25
N ARG A 68 -15.78 29.57 12.84
CA ARG A 68 -14.51 29.94 12.20
C ARG A 68 -13.31 29.63 13.10
N ILE A 69 -13.35 30.04 14.37
CA ILE A 69 -12.29 29.79 15.35
C ILE A 69 -12.07 28.28 15.54
N GLN A 70 -13.14 27.49 15.62
CA GLN A 70 -13.05 26.03 15.72
C GLN A 70 -12.39 25.40 14.50
N LEU A 71 -12.74 25.85 13.28
CA LEU A 71 -12.12 25.35 12.04
C LEU A 71 -10.63 25.71 11.96
N GLN A 72 -10.26 26.94 12.33
CA GLN A 72 -8.87 27.38 12.39
C GLN A 72 -8.06 26.57 13.41
N ALA A 73 -8.58 26.39 14.63
CA ALA A 73 -7.93 25.59 15.67
C ALA A 73 -7.70 24.14 15.22
N ARG A 74 -8.70 23.52 14.57
CA ARG A 74 -8.56 22.18 13.99
C ARG A 74 -7.49 22.11 12.91
N LEU A 75 -7.44 23.09 12.01
CA LEU A 75 -6.44 23.14 10.94
C LEU A 75 -5.03 23.28 11.50
N LEU A 76 -4.82 24.18 12.47
CA LEU A 76 -3.54 24.35 13.17
C LEU A 76 -3.13 23.05 13.88
N SER A 77 -4.06 22.36 14.54
CA SER A 77 -3.77 21.07 15.20
C SER A 77 -3.27 19.99 14.22
N LEU A 78 -3.74 19.99 12.97
CA LEU A 78 -3.28 19.08 11.92
C LEU A 78 -1.91 19.49 11.37
N GLN A 79 -1.62 20.79 11.31
CA GLN A 79 -0.31 21.30 10.88
C GLN A 79 0.80 20.99 11.90
N CYS A 80 0.51 21.07 13.19
CA CYS A 80 1.46 20.78 14.28
C CYS A 80 1.90 19.30 14.36
N ARG A 81 1.28 18.38 13.60
CA ARG A 81 1.66 16.96 13.52
C ARG A 81 2.67 16.64 12.41
N LYS A 82 3.02 17.60 11.55
CA LYS A 82 4.11 17.40 10.59
C LYS A 82 5.43 17.49 11.36
N PRO A 83 6.34 16.49 11.28
CA PRO A 83 7.65 16.64 11.87
C PRO A 83 8.31 17.88 11.24
N ARG A 84 8.62 18.89 12.08
CA ARG A 84 9.48 20.00 11.68
C ARG A 84 10.83 19.41 11.32
N THR A 85 11.07 19.20 10.04
CA THR A 85 12.40 18.90 9.54
C THR A 85 13.26 20.13 9.88
N THR A 86 14.27 19.95 10.73
CA THR A 86 15.22 20.99 11.15
C THR A 86 16.30 21.26 10.12
N LYS A 87 16.15 20.74 8.89
CA LYS A 87 17.07 21.05 7.80
C LYS A 87 16.37 21.99 6.82
N THR A 88 17.10 23.04 6.48
CA THR A 88 16.84 24.00 5.42
C THR A 88 16.15 23.32 4.23
N PRO A 89 15.05 23.89 3.69
CA PRO A 89 14.43 23.31 2.51
C PRO A 89 15.47 23.30 1.39
N PRO A 90 15.75 22.16 0.73
CA PRO A 90 16.53 22.19 -0.49
C PRO A 90 15.79 23.12 -1.47
N LYS A 91 16.53 24.01 -2.14
CA LYS A 91 16.02 24.81 -3.27
C LYS A 91 15.23 23.87 -4.18
N LEU A 92 13.91 24.04 -4.21
CA LEU A 92 13.02 23.30 -5.09
C LEU A 92 13.37 23.73 -6.53
N ALA A 93 14.22 22.94 -7.18
CA ALA A 93 14.19 22.88 -8.63
C ALA A 93 12.79 22.38 -9.00
N TYR A 94 12.06 23.19 -9.77
CA TYR A 94 10.75 22.87 -10.33
C TYR A 94 10.84 21.52 -11.07
N PHE A 95 10.48 20.44 -10.39
CA PHE A 95 10.20 19.17 -11.05
C PHE A 95 8.76 19.25 -11.54
N SER A 96 8.61 19.49 -12.85
CA SER A 96 7.35 19.31 -13.55
C SER A 96 6.85 17.88 -13.31
N PRO A 97 5.63 17.68 -12.81
CA PRO A 97 5.08 16.34 -12.62
C PRO A 97 4.89 15.65 -13.98
N PRO A 98 5.23 14.36 -14.13
CA PRO A 98 4.94 13.62 -15.35
C PRO A 98 3.42 13.53 -15.53
N ALA A 99 2.96 13.88 -16.73
CA ALA A 99 1.57 13.77 -17.13
C ALA A 99 1.07 12.34 -16.90
N SER A 100 -0.01 12.21 -16.13
CA SER A 100 -0.87 11.03 -16.15
C SER A 100 -2.31 11.48 -16.39
N PRO A 101 -3.01 10.85 -17.34
CA PRO A 101 -4.28 11.33 -17.84
C PRO A 101 -5.41 10.76 -16.99
N CYS A 102 -6.22 11.60 -16.35
CA CYS A 102 -7.68 11.47 -16.42
C CYS A 102 -8.39 12.62 -15.71
N SER A 103 -9.43 13.08 -16.39
CA SER A 103 -10.57 13.86 -15.88
C SER A 103 -10.31 15.33 -15.57
N SER A 104 -10.20 16.07 -16.66
CA SER A 104 -10.80 17.39 -16.85
C SER A 104 -12.07 17.61 -16.02
N GLN A 105 -11.96 18.43 -14.99
CA GLN A 105 -12.94 19.48 -14.69
C GLN A 105 -12.17 20.72 -14.24
N VAL A 106 -11.86 21.56 -15.22
CA VAL A 106 -11.58 22.96 -15.01
C VAL A 106 -12.89 23.57 -14.53
N SER A 107 -13.03 23.79 -13.22
CA SER A 107 -14.07 24.69 -12.72
C SER A 107 -13.52 26.10 -12.84
N THR A 108 -13.97 26.79 -13.87
CA THR A 108 -13.87 28.23 -14.06
C THR A 108 -14.18 28.94 -12.74
N ILE A 109 -13.27 29.81 -12.29
CA ILE A 109 -13.58 30.80 -11.26
C ILE A 109 -14.63 31.71 -11.89
N PRO A 110 -15.84 31.88 -11.31
CA PRO A 110 -16.74 32.91 -11.79
C PRO A 110 -16.20 34.24 -11.26
N ASP A 111 -15.69 35.06 -12.17
CA ASP A 111 -15.69 36.51 -11.99
C ASP A 111 -17.16 36.94 -11.96
N THR A 112 -17.64 37.35 -10.79
CA THR A 112 -18.87 38.13 -10.65
C THR A 112 -18.65 39.18 -9.57
N ASP A 113 -18.41 40.41 -10.02
CA ASP A 113 -19.05 41.57 -9.42
C ASP A 113 -20.53 41.24 -9.15
N ILE A 114 -21.03 41.52 -7.96
CA ILE A 114 -22.40 41.96 -7.62
C ILE A 114 -22.57 41.92 -6.09
N LEU A 115 -22.97 43.08 -5.59
CA LEU A 115 -23.53 43.36 -4.28
C LEU A 115 -24.80 42.51 -4.11
N ASP A 116 -24.88 41.67 -3.08
CA ASP A 116 -26.08 41.38 -2.28
C ASP A 116 -25.79 40.16 -1.40
N ALA A 117 -25.83 40.37 -0.08
CA ALA A 117 -25.47 39.37 0.92
C ALA A 117 -26.68 38.49 1.25
N ASP A 118 -26.89 37.43 0.47
CA ASP A 118 -27.81 36.35 0.82
C ASP A 118 -27.39 35.69 2.16
N PRO A 119 -28.25 35.64 3.19
CA PRO A 119 -27.88 35.20 4.55
C PRO A 119 -27.68 33.68 4.70
N GLU A 120 -28.07 32.88 3.72
CA GLU A 120 -27.91 31.41 3.72
C GLU A 120 -26.57 30.93 3.13
N VAL A 121 -25.80 31.82 2.49
CA VAL A 121 -24.52 31.47 1.88
C VAL A 121 -23.45 31.45 2.98
N PRO A 122 -22.86 30.28 3.34
CA PRO A 122 -21.79 30.26 4.34
C PRO A 122 -20.67 31.22 3.94
N ASP A 123 -20.27 32.07 4.88
CA ASP A 123 -19.20 33.06 4.77
C ASP A 123 -18.00 32.46 4.00
N LEU A 124 -17.46 33.20 3.03
CA LEU A 124 -16.40 32.72 2.13
C LEU A 124 -15.23 32.13 2.92
N ASP A 125 -14.89 32.74 4.05
CA ASP A 125 -13.83 32.28 4.94
C ASP A 125 -14.15 30.90 5.57
N THR A 126 -15.41 30.64 5.93
CA THR A 126 -15.84 29.33 6.44
C THR A 126 -15.82 28.25 5.35
N ARG A 127 -16.14 28.59 4.10
CA ARG A 127 -16.02 27.69 2.94
C ARG A 127 -14.56 27.34 2.67
N ILE A 128 -13.67 28.34 2.67
CA ILE A 128 -12.24 28.13 2.47
C ILE A 128 -11.65 27.26 3.58
N LEU A 129 -11.99 27.54 4.85
CA LEU A 129 -11.48 26.78 6.00
C LEU A 129 -12.01 25.35 6.04
N SER A 130 -13.29 25.13 5.73
CA SER A 130 -13.87 23.79 5.66
C SER A 130 -13.28 22.98 4.50
N PHE A 131 -13.08 23.61 3.33
CA PHE A 131 -12.37 23.01 2.21
C PHE A 131 -10.93 22.63 2.59
N ALA A 132 -10.17 23.56 3.18
CA ALA A 132 -8.79 23.32 3.61
C ALA A 132 -8.69 22.20 4.67
N LEU A 133 -9.63 22.16 5.61
CA LEU A 133 -9.71 21.11 6.62
C LEU A 133 -10.04 19.75 6.00
N SER A 134 -11.00 19.70 5.08
CA SER A 134 -11.35 18.46 4.35
C SER A 134 -10.16 17.92 3.57
N ARG A 135 -9.45 18.80 2.84
CA ARG A 135 -8.27 18.43 2.06
C ARG A 135 -7.13 17.98 2.98
N SER A 136 -6.93 18.67 4.10
CA SER A 136 -5.94 18.29 5.11
C SER A 136 -6.21 16.89 5.68
N LYS A 137 -7.47 16.57 6.02
CA LYS A 137 -7.86 15.22 6.48
C LYS A 137 -7.60 14.15 5.42
N VAL A 138 -7.91 14.43 4.15
CA VAL A 138 -7.64 13.51 3.04
C VAL A 138 -6.14 13.27 2.90
N LEU A 139 -5.32 14.33 2.94
CA LEU A 139 -3.87 14.23 2.86
C LEU A 139 -3.26 13.46 4.04
N THR A 140 -3.72 13.68 5.27
CA THR A 140 -3.23 12.95 6.45
C THR A 140 -3.63 11.48 6.39
N SER A 141 -4.86 11.17 5.94
CA SER A 141 -5.31 9.79 5.72
C SER A 141 -4.47 9.09 4.63
N HIS A 142 -4.16 9.77 3.52
CA HIS A 142 -3.27 9.25 2.49
C HIS A 142 -1.85 9.02 3.00
N ALA A 143 -1.29 9.95 3.75
CA ALA A 143 0.05 9.82 4.34
C ALA A 143 0.13 8.63 5.29
N LEU A 144 -0.89 8.46 6.14
CA LEU A 144 -1.01 7.33 7.06
C LEU A 144 -1.17 6.00 6.30
N SER A 145 -2.01 5.95 5.26
CA SER A 145 -2.13 4.77 4.40
C SER A 145 -0.79 4.42 3.75
N ASN A 146 -0.04 5.40 3.26
CA ASN A 146 1.28 5.17 2.67
C ASN A 146 2.28 4.65 3.70
N LEU A 147 2.25 5.18 4.92
CA LEU A 147 3.08 4.69 6.02
C LEU A 147 2.80 3.21 6.33
N PHE A 148 1.53 2.80 6.42
CA PHE A 148 1.19 1.40 6.62
C PHE A 148 1.60 0.51 5.44
N ARG A 149 1.59 1.00 4.20
CA ARG A 149 2.08 0.26 3.03
C ARG A 149 3.59 -0.01 3.07
N LEU A 150 4.38 0.81 3.77
CA LEU A 150 5.81 0.54 3.98
C LEU A 150 6.05 -0.76 4.76
N SER A 151 5.06 -1.24 5.53
CA SER A 151 5.14 -2.54 6.19
C SER A 151 5.23 -3.71 5.20
N GLY A 152 4.92 -3.50 3.92
CA GLY A 152 5.04 -4.44 2.81
C GLY A 152 3.84 -5.36 2.59
N VAL A 153 2.94 -5.49 3.57
CA VAL A 153 1.65 -6.15 3.36
C VAL A 153 0.55 -5.35 4.00
N THR A 154 -0.48 -5.02 3.22
CA THR A 154 -1.66 -4.30 3.72
C THR A 154 -2.94 -4.98 3.24
N THR A 155 -4.00 -4.82 4.03
CA THR A 155 -5.33 -5.26 3.65
C THR A 155 -6.18 -4.06 3.26
N PHE A 156 -7.13 -4.26 2.35
CA PHE A 156 -8.09 -3.25 1.95
C PHE A 156 -9.41 -3.92 1.59
N GLN A 157 -10.51 -3.19 1.74
CA GLN A 157 -11.82 -3.66 1.31
C GLN A 157 -11.99 -3.35 -0.18
N ALA A 158 -12.41 -4.35 -0.96
CA ALA A 158 -12.83 -4.17 -2.35
C ALA A 158 -14.30 -4.58 -2.48
N ARG A 159 -15.01 -3.96 -3.41
CA ARG A 159 -16.36 -4.37 -3.77
C ARG A 159 -16.34 -4.84 -5.22
N GLU A 160 -16.88 -6.03 -5.45
CA GLU A 160 -17.10 -6.51 -6.80
C GLU A 160 -18.36 -5.88 -7.40
N LEU A 161 -18.46 -5.86 -8.73
CA LEU A 161 -19.65 -5.37 -9.45
C LEU A 161 -20.91 -6.18 -9.09
N SER A 162 -20.76 -7.42 -8.64
CA SER A 162 -21.82 -8.27 -8.09
C SER A 162 -22.40 -7.76 -6.77
N GLY A 163 -21.76 -6.77 -6.13
CA GLY A 163 -22.13 -6.26 -4.80
C GLY A 163 -21.44 -6.99 -3.66
N GLU A 164 -20.66 -8.04 -3.94
CA GLU A 164 -19.94 -8.78 -2.92
C GLU A 164 -18.74 -8.01 -2.38
N THR A 165 -18.53 -8.10 -1.07
CA THR A 165 -17.37 -7.50 -0.41
C THR A 165 -16.22 -8.49 -0.41
N LEU A 166 -15.12 -8.10 -1.05
CA LEU A 166 -13.88 -8.85 -1.12
C LEU A 166 -12.85 -8.28 -0.13
N LEU A 167 -12.10 -9.17 0.50
CA LEU A 167 -10.92 -8.80 1.28
C LEU A 167 -9.71 -8.77 0.34
N GLY A 168 -9.23 -7.58 0.03
CA GLY A 168 -8.03 -7.36 -0.76
C GLY A 168 -6.76 -7.43 0.09
N LEU A 169 -5.78 -8.17 -0.39
CA LEU A 169 -4.42 -8.20 0.12
C LEU A 169 -3.50 -7.54 -0.90
N ARG A 170 -2.69 -6.59 -0.44
CA ARG A 170 -1.68 -5.90 -1.23
C ARG A 170 -0.29 -6.25 -0.70
N PHE A 171 0.56 -6.75 -1.58
CA PHE A 171 1.95 -7.09 -1.28
C PHE A 171 2.86 -6.09 -1.99
N ASP A 172 3.52 -5.25 -1.21
CA ASP A 172 4.53 -4.29 -1.68
C ASP A 172 5.93 -4.84 -1.37
N VAL A 173 6.80 -4.87 -2.38
CA VAL A 173 8.20 -5.24 -2.23
C VAL A 173 9.08 -4.10 -2.70
N PHE A 174 10.02 -3.72 -1.85
CA PHE A 174 11.04 -2.73 -2.17
C PHE A 174 12.20 -3.41 -2.90
N SER A 175 12.51 -2.95 -4.12
CA SER A 175 13.67 -3.40 -4.88
C SER A 175 14.89 -2.59 -4.46
N SER A 176 15.99 -3.28 -4.12
CA SER A 176 17.23 -2.61 -3.73
C SER A 176 17.95 -1.98 -4.92
N GLY A 177 17.91 -2.65 -6.08
CA GLY A 177 18.56 -2.18 -7.31
C GLY A 177 17.93 -0.90 -7.83
N GLY A 178 16.59 -0.84 -7.85
CA GLY A 178 15.85 0.35 -8.30
C GLY A 178 15.61 1.41 -7.22
N ARG A 179 15.96 1.14 -5.95
CA ARG A 179 15.64 1.96 -4.76
C ARG A 179 14.19 2.46 -4.75
N LYS A 180 13.27 1.61 -5.22
CA LYS A 180 11.85 1.93 -5.40
C LYS A 180 10.98 0.73 -5.07
N PHE A 181 9.72 0.99 -4.75
CA PHE A 181 8.72 -0.06 -4.66
C PHE A 181 8.39 -0.59 -6.05
N VAL A 182 8.39 -1.91 -6.18
CA VAL A 182 7.95 -2.60 -7.40
C VAL A 182 6.42 -2.57 -7.45
N THR A 183 5.85 -2.76 -8.65
CA THR A 183 4.41 -2.92 -8.83
C THR A 183 3.84 -3.92 -7.81
N PRO A 184 2.84 -3.50 -7.02
CA PRO A 184 2.26 -4.35 -5.98
C PRO A 184 1.59 -5.59 -6.57
N VAL A 185 1.64 -6.67 -5.81
CA VAL A 185 0.90 -7.90 -6.12
C VAL A 185 -0.39 -7.92 -5.30
N TYR A 186 -1.50 -8.23 -5.94
CA TYR A 186 -2.83 -8.24 -5.31
C TYR A 186 -3.37 -9.66 -5.21
N VAL A 187 -4.03 -9.96 -4.11
CA VAL A 187 -4.85 -11.17 -3.92
C VAL A 187 -6.19 -10.75 -3.33
N LEU A 188 -7.28 -11.12 -3.99
CA LEU A 188 -8.64 -10.84 -3.53
C LEU A 188 -9.24 -12.13 -2.97
N LEU A 189 -9.73 -12.05 -1.74
CA LEU A 189 -10.37 -13.15 -1.04
C LEU A 189 -11.88 -12.87 -0.95
N GLU A 190 -12.67 -13.85 -1.38
CA GLU A 190 -14.11 -13.90 -1.23
C GLU A 190 -14.45 -14.69 0.04
N LEU A 191 -15.47 -14.24 0.76
CA LEU A 191 -15.96 -14.93 1.96
C LEU A 191 -17.15 -15.82 1.59
N ARG A 192 -16.91 -17.12 1.43
CA ARG A 192 -17.92 -18.11 1.05
C ARG A 192 -18.50 -18.81 2.27
N LYS A 193 -19.80 -19.15 2.22
CA LYS A 193 -20.43 -20.03 3.23
C LYS A 193 -20.14 -21.48 2.89
N VAL A 194 -19.72 -22.28 3.87
CA VAL A 194 -19.51 -23.72 3.67
C VAL A 194 -20.87 -24.44 3.72
N GLU A 195 -21.17 -25.28 2.74
CA GLU A 195 -22.50 -25.92 2.59
C GLU A 195 -22.92 -26.81 3.78
N LYS A 196 -21.97 -27.29 4.59
CA LYS A 196 -22.21 -28.25 5.69
C LYS A 196 -22.00 -27.68 7.10
N GLY A 197 -21.87 -26.37 7.25
CA GLY A 197 -21.75 -25.71 8.55
C GLY A 197 -21.87 -24.20 8.43
N ALA A 198 -22.35 -23.52 9.48
CA ALA A 198 -22.54 -22.06 9.49
C ALA A 198 -21.23 -21.23 9.41
N GLU A 199 -20.07 -21.89 9.22
CA GLU A 199 -18.77 -21.25 9.16
C GLU A 199 -18.52 -20.64 7.78
N LYS A 200 -17.99 -19.42 7.79
CA LYS A 200 -17.58 -18.71 6.59
C LYS A 200 -16.09 -18.95 6.36
N CYS A 201 -15.70 -19.26 5.13
CA CYS A 201 -14.34 -19.54 4.74
C CYS A 201 -13.86 -18.55 3.66
N PHE A 202 -12.62 -18.11 3.74
CA PHE A 202 -11.99 -17.33 2.67
C PHE A 202 -11.59 -18.25 1.52
N VAL A 203 -11.92 -17.83 0.31
CA VAL A 203 -11.53 -18.46 -0.96
C VAL A 203 -10.85 -17.42 -1.84
N VAL A 204 -9.82 -17.81 -2.58
CA VAL A 204 -9.13 -16.91 -3.52
C VAL A 204 -10.02 -16.68 -4.73
N ALA A 205 -10.50 -15.46 -4.92
CA ALA A 205 -11.32 -15.08 -6.07
C ALA A 205 -10.45 -14.68 -7.28
N ARG A 206 -9.51 -13.75 -7.05
CA ARG A 206 -8.61 -13.23 -8.10
C ARG A 206 -7.24 -12.94 -7.54
N HIS A 207 -6.20 -13.02 -8.37
CA HIS A 207 -4.85 -12.64 -7.97
C HIS A 207 -4.02 -12.17 -9.17
N SER A 208 -2.99 -11.37 -8.87
CA SER A 208 -1.94 -10.99 -9.82
C SER A 208 -0.62 -11.72 -9.56
N VAL A 209 -0.64 -12.77 -8.73
CA VAL A 209 0.53 -13.59 -8.37
C VAL A 209 0.95 -14.45 -9.57
N PRO A 210 2.22 -14.45 -10.00
CA PRO A 210 2.72 -15.35 -11.05
C PRO A 210 2.48 -16.84 -10.74
N ALA A 211 2.15 -17.62 -11.77
CA ALA A 211 1.76 -19.03 -11.64
C ALA A 211 2.82 -19.90 -10.95
N PHE A 212 4.10 -19.67 -11.24
CA PHE A 212 5.23 -20.42 -10.66
C PHE A 212 5.39 -20.25 -9.14
N LEU A 213 4.73 -19.26 -8.52
CA LEU A 213 4.75 -19.11 -7.07
C LEU A 213 3.80 -20.06 -6.33
N GLY A 214 2.98 -20.83 -7.06
CA GLY A 214 2.16 -21.90 -6.50
C GLY A 214 1.10 -21.39 -5.50
N LEU A 215 0.36 -20.34 -5.87
CA LEU A 215 -0.67 -19.76 -4.99
C LEU A 215 -1.75 -20.78 -4.60
N SER A 216 -2.16 -21.63 -5.54
CA SER A 216 -3.19 -22.65 -5.31
C SER A 216 -2.76 -23.65 -4.24
N GLU A 217 -1.49 -24.07 -4.23
CA GLU A 217 -0.94 -24.96 -3.20
C GLU A 217 -0.94 -24.30 -1.83
N LEU A 218 -0.58 -23.01 -1.77
CA LEU A 218 -0.63 -22.24 -0.53
C LEU A 218 -2.06 -22.07 -0.01
N ALA A 219 -3.00 -21.83 -0.91
CA ALA A 219 -4.41 -21.71 -0.56
C ALA A 219 -4.95 -23.04 -0.02
N MET A 220 -4.68 -24.17 -0.68
CA MET A 220 -5.10 -25.49 -0.18
C MET A 220 -4.53 -25.80 1.21
N LYS A 221 -3.29 -25.39 1.50
CA LYS A 221 -2.62 -25.65 2.77
C LYS A 221 -3.09 -24.76 3.92
N HIS A 222 -3.37 -23.48 3.65
CA HIS A 222 -3.62 -22.48 4.70
C HIS A 222 -5.03 -21.89 4.71
N LEU A 223 -5.76 -22.02 3.61
CA LEU A 223 -7.15 -21.63 3.44
C LEU A 223 -8.00 -22.86 3.03
N PRO A 224 -7.98 -23.96 3.80
CA PRO A 224 -8.79 -25.11 3.47
C PRO A 224 -10.29 -24.75 3.56
N THR A 225 -11.11 -25.38 2.72
CA THR A 225 -12.58 -25.24 2.76
C THR A 225 -13.18 -25.94 3.98
N LYS A 226 -12.45 -26.89 4.57
CA LYS A 226 -12.84 -27.65 5.75
C LYS A 226 -11.79 -27.46 6.84
N GLY A 227 -12.21 -27.01 8.02
CA GLY A 227 -11.33 -26.80 9.18
C GLY A 227 -10.89 -25.35 9.37
N SER A 228 -10.01 -25.14 10.36
CA SER A 228 -9.53 -23.81 10.75
C SER A 228 -8.63 -23.20 9.68
N GLN A 229 -8.93 -21.95 9.28
CA GLN A 229 -8.13 -21.20 8.33
C GLN A 229 -7.10 -20.30 9.02
N ASP A 230 -5.88 -20.26 8.47
CA ASP A 230 -4.77 -19.47 9.00
C ASP A 230 -4.34 -18.40 7.98
N LEU A 231 -5.11 -17.30 7.90
CA LEU A 231 -4.82 -16.20 6.98
C LEU A 231 -3.42 -15.59 7.21
N VAL A 232 -3.02 -15.45 8.48
CA VAL A 232 -1.71 -14.88 8.83
C VAL A 232 -0.58 -15.75 8.28
N ARG A 233 -0.72 -17.07 8.34
CA ARG A 233 0.29 -18.01 7.86
C ARG A 233 0.34 -18.01 6.33
N PHE A 234 -0.82 -18.02 5.67
CA PHE A 234 -0.95 -17.85 4.23
C PHE A 234 -0.22 -16.58 3.73
N VAL A 235 -0.54 -15.44 4.34
CA VAL A 235 0.03 -14.14 3.96
C VAL A 235 1.55 -14.11 4.18
N LYS A 236 2.04 -14.61 5.33
CA LYS A 236 3.47 -14.67 5.62
C LYS A 236 4.22 -15.54 4.62
N GLU A 237 3.66 -16.70 4.26
CA GLU A 237 4.25 -17.63 3.31
C GLU A 237 4.32 -17.03 1.90
N LEU A 238 3.20 -16.47 1.43
CA LEU A 238 3.12 -15.82 0.12
C LEU A 238 4.09 -14.63 0.03
N ARG A 239 4.12 -13.77 1.07
CA ARG A 239 5.07 -12.66 1.15
C ARG A 239 6.51 -13.14 1.04
N ARG A 240 6.86 -14.24 1.72
CA ARG A 240 8.21 -14.82 1.68
C ARG A 240 8.57 -15.27 0.27
N ARG A 241 7.67 -15.98 -0.42
CA ARG A 241 7.87 -16.42 -1.82
C ARG A 241 8.05 -15.23 -2.78
N ILE A 242 7.17 -14.24 -2.70
CA ILE A 242 7.28 -13.02 -3.53
C ILE A 242 8.60 -12.30 -3.27
N ARG A 243 8.98 -12.10 -2.00
CA ARG A 243 10.23 -11.42 -1.64
C ARG A 243 11.45 -12.16 -2.19
N ARG A 244 11.54 -13.48 -2.00
CA ARG A 244 12.66 -14.31 -2.50
C ARG A 244 12.78 -14.25 -4.01
N TRP A 245 11.67 -14.35 -4.72
CA TRP A 245 11.64 -14.18 -6.17
C TRP A 245 12.17 -12.80 -6.58
N ARG A 246 11.70 -11.71 -5.94
CA ARG A 246 12.18 -10.36 -6.25
C ARG A 246 13.66 -10.15 -5.95
N VAL A 247 14.18 -10.71 -4.86
CA VAL A 247 15.62 -10.65 -4.56
C VAL A 247 16.45 -11.32 -5.67
N ARG A 248 15.99 -12.45 -6.22
CA ARG A 248 16.65 -13.09 -7.37
C ARG A 248 16.56 -12.25 -8.63
N THR A 249 15.39 -11.67 -8.91
CA THR A 249 15.20 -10.77 -10.08
C THR A 249 16.11 -9.55 -9.99
N ASP A 250 16.17 -8.88 -8.84
CA ASP A 250 17.06 -7.73 -8.63
C ASP A 250 18.53 -8.13 -8.86
N ALA A 251 18.98 -9.25 -8.28
CA ALA A 251 20.34 -9.73 -8.47
C ALA A 251 20.66 -10.09 -9.94
N MET A 252 19.67 -10.56 -10.69
CA MET A 252 19.81 -10.85 -12.12
C MET A 252 19.86 -9.57 -12.96
N GLU A 253 19.09 -8.53 -12.60
CA GLU A 253 19.17 -7.21 -13.25
C GLU A 253 20.53 -6.56 -13.01
N ASP A 254 21.06 -6.64 -11.79
CA ASP A 254 22.41 -6.21 -11.44
C ASP A 254 23.46 -6.99 -12.25
N LEU A 255 23.30 -8.32 -12.36
CA LEU A 255 24.19 -9.19 -13.15
C LEU A 255 24.16 -8.83 -14.64
N LYS A 256 22.99 -8.56 -15.22
CA LYS A 256 22.88 -8.13 -16.62
C LYS A 256 23.51 -6.76 -16.84
N THR A 257 23.37 -5.86 -15.89
CA THR A 257 23.95 -4.50 -15.97
C THR A 257 25.48 -4.57 -15.93
N THR A 258 26.05 -5.36 -15.01
CA THR A 258 27.49 -5.60 -14.92
C THR A 258 28.04 -6.35 -16.14
N ALA A 259 27.32 -7.35 -16.66
CA ALA A 259 27.71 -8.04 -17.90
C ALA A 259 27.74 -7.10 -19.11
N LYS A 260 26.78 -6.18 -19.23
CA LYS A 260 26.78 -5.15 -20.29
C LYS A 260 27.96 -4.19 -20.17
N ALA A 261 28.31 -3.78 -18.96
CA ALA A 261 29.50 -2.96 -18.72
C ALA A 261 30.78 -3.71 -19.13
N ALA A 262 30.91 -4.99 -18.75
CA ALA A 262 32.03 -5.84 -19.14
C ALA A 262 32.18 -5.99 -20.67
N ILE A 263 31.07 -6.02 -21.40
CA ILE A 263 31.04 -6.08 -22.87
C ILE A 263 31.63 -4.81 -23.50
N ALA A 264 31.32 -3.64 -22.93
CA ALA A 264 31.87 -2.35 -23.36
C ALA A 264 33.37 -2.23 -23.00
N GLU A 265 33.72 -2.76 -21.82
CA GLU A 265 35.07 -2.89 -21.23
C GLU A 265 36.16 -3.53 -22.10
N GLY A 266 35.76 -4.50 -22.94
CA GLY A 266 36.70 -5.34 -23.67
C GLY A 266 37.48 -6.34 -22.78
N TRP A 267 36.94 -6.74 -21.63
CA TRP A 267 37.65 -7.59 -20.68
C TRP A 267 37.89 -9.05 -21.17
N LYS A 268 38.96 -9.69 -20.65
CA LYS A 268 39.52 -10.99 -21.10
C LYS A 268 38.56 -12.19 -21.08
N ARG A 269 37.40 -12.09 -20.43
CA ARG A 269 36.34 -13.11 -20.41
C ARG A 269 34.98 -12.48 -20.69
N LYS A 270 34.87 -11.85 -21.86
CA LYS A 270 33.67 -11.16 -22.31
C LYS A 270 32.46 -12.08 -22.21
N VAL A 271 31.50 -11.73 -21.38
CA VAL A 271 30.19 -12.35 -21.37
C VAL A 271 29.48 -11.91 -22.64
N GLU A 272 28.95 -12.84 -23.40
CA GLU A 272 28.20 -12.51 -24.61
C GLU A 272 26.72 -12.34 -24.29
N LYS A 273 26.17 -13.26 -23.50
CA LYS A 273 24.74 -13.32 -23.22
C LYS A 273 24.46 -13.86 -21.82
N VAL A 274 23.46 -13.29 -21.14
CA VAL A 274 22.97 -13.78 -19.85
C VAL A 274 21.44 -13.88 -19.92
N GLU A 275 20.93 -15.11 -19.82
CA GLU A 275 19.50 -15.42 -19.86
C GLU A 275 19.06 -16.08 -18.55
N ALA A 276 17.81 -15.87 -18.18
CA ALA A 276 17.22 -16.50 -17.01
C ALA A 276 15.74 -16.75 -17.25
N ASP A 277 15.23 -17.79 -16.60
CA ASP A 277 13.80 -18.10 -16.56
C ASP A 277 13.02 -17.01 -15.82
N ALA A 278 11.69 -17.02 -15.97
CA ALA A 278 10.79 -16.08 -15.27
C ALA A 278 10.94 -16.12 -13.73
N GLU A 279 11.25 -17.29 -13.17
CA GLU A 279 11.50 -17.48 -11.74
C GLU A 279 12.94 -17.11 -11.33
N VAL A 280 13.85 -16.96 -12.28
CA VAL A 280 15.30 -16.85 -12.06
C VAL A 280 15.84 -18.04 -11.25
N ALA A 281 15.26 -19.22 -11.45
CA ALA A 281 15.72 -20.48 -10.86
C ALA A 281 16.83 -21.13 -11.70
N LEU A 282 16.78 -20.95 -13.02
CA LEU A 282 17.83 -21.33 -13.95
C LEU A 282 18.38 -20.08 -14.63
N VAL A 283 19.70 -19.98 -14.66
CA VAL A 283 20.44 -18.89 -15.29
C VAL A 283 21.45 -19.50 -16.26
N THR A 284 21.42 -19.02 -17.50
CA THR A 284 22.35 -19.42 -18.56
C THR A 284 23.27 -18.26 -18.88
N ILE A 285 24.57 -18.52 -18.87
CA ILE A 285 25.62 -17.53 -19.14
C ILE A 285 26.44 -18.04 -20.31
N GLN A 286 26.56 -17.25 -21.37
CA GLN A 286 27.40 -17.55 -22.52
C GLN A 286 28.57 -16.57 -22.54
N TRP A 287 29.78 -17.10 -22.74
CA TRP A 287 31.01 -16.33 -22.86
C TRP A 287 31.50 -16.29 -24.32
N SER A 288 32.29 -15.28 -24.66
CA SER A 288 32.86 -15.12 -26.00
C SER A 288 33.79 -16.25 -26.43
N ASN A 289 34.41 -16.95 -25.48
CA ASN A 289 35.16 -18.17 -25.76
C ASN A 289 34.25 -19.35 -26.12
N GLY A 290 32.92 -19.15 -26.21
CA GLY A 290 31.89 -20.14 -26.50
C GLY A 290 31.68 -21.17 -25.37
N ALA A 291 32.21 -20.89 -24.18
CA ALA A 291 31.78 -21.61 -22.99
C ALA A 291 30.36 -21.19 -22.61
N GLU A 292 29.60 -22.12 -22.04
CA GLU A 292 28.25 -21.92 -21.55
C GLU A 292 28.15 -22.46 -20.12
N ALA A 293 27.55 -21.68 -19.22
CA ALA A 293 27.20 -22.12 -17.88
C ALA A 293 25.70 -22.19 -17.70
N ARG A 294 25.25 -23.31 -17.12
CA ARG A 294 23.88 -23.49 -16.65
C ARG A 294 23.90 -23.57 -15.13
N CYS A 295 23.26 -22.61 -14.50
CA CYS A 295 23.29 -22.39 -13.06
C CYS A 295 21.89 -22.57 -12.48
N ARG A 296 21.78 -23.35 -11.41
CA ARG A 296 20.56 -23.44 -10.59
C ARG A 296 20.70 -22.55 -9.37
N VAL A 297 19.86 -21.52 -9.30
CA VAL A 297 19.80 -20.55 -8.22
C VAL A 297 18.81 -21.03 -7.16
N ASP A 298 19.20 -20.91 -5.90
CA ASP A 298 18.37 -21.25 -4.75
C ASP A 298 17.39 -20.12 -4.39
N GLU A 299 16.56 -20.33 -3.37
CA GLU A 299 15.61 -19.33 -2.90
C GLU A 299 16.25 -18.06 -2.30
N LYS A 300 17.53 -18.12 -1.89
CA LYS A 300 18.26 -17.00 -1.31
C LYS A 300 18.92 -16.12 -2.36
N GLY A 301 19.06 -16.62 -3.60
CA GLY A 301 19.81 -15.97 -4.66
C GLY A 301 21.25 -16.44 -4.80
N ASP A 302 21.57 -17.60 -4.22
CA ASP A 302 22.86 -18.26 -4.33
C ASP A 302 22.82 -19.39 -5.36
N ILE A 303 23.91 -19.57 -6.09
CA ILE A 303 24.05 -20.60 -7.12
C ILE A 303 24.40 -21.92 -6.42
N SER A 304 23.40 -22.79 -6.30
CA SER A 304 23.51 -24.11 -5.67
C SER A 304 24.26 -25.12 -6.53
N LYS A 305 24.01 -25.11 -7.84
CA LYS A 305 24.64 -26.00 -8.81
C LYS A 305 25.00 -25.19 -10.05
N ALA A 306 26.17 -25.44 -10.60
CA ALA A 306 26.62 -24.85 -11.84
C ALA A 306 27.27 -25.95 -12.69
N VAL A 307 26.95 -25.96 -13.97
CA VAL A 307 27.58 -26.82 -14.97
C VAL A 307 28.13 -25.92 -16.05
N VAL A 308 29.43 -26.02 -16.32
CA VAL A 308 30.11 -25.20 -17.31
C VAL A 308 30.68 -26.10 -18.39
N THR A 309 30.27 -25.86 -19.63
CA THR A 309 30.70 -26.61 -20.81
C THR A 309 31.45 -25.69 -21.76
N ASP A 310 32.55 -26.16 -22.33
CA ASP A 310 33.27 -25.47 -23.40
C ASP A 310 32.56 -25.64 -24.76
N ARG A 311 33.05 -24.98 -25.82
CA ARG A 311 32.55 -25.15 -27.21
C ARG A 311 32.49 -26.61 -27.66
N LYS A 312 33.39 -27.44 -27.16
CA LYS A 312 33.48 -28.88 -27.46
C LYS A 312 32.55 -29.75 -26.60
N GLY A 313 31.74 -29.15 -25.73
CA GLY A 313 30.88 -29.86 -24.78
C GLY A 313 31.60 -30.46 -23.57
N ILE A 314 32.91 -30.24 -23.44
CA ILE A 314 33.71 -30.74 -22.31
C ILE A 314 33.45 -29.88 -21.07
N ARG A 315 33.27 -30.52 -19.92
CA ARG A 315 33.00 -29.83 -18.65
C ARG A 315 34.26 -29.21 -18.08
N ILE A 316 34.17 -27.96 -17.64
CA ILE A 316 35.29 -27.22 -17.03
C ILE A 316 35.06 -27.09 -15.51
N THR A 317 35.59 -28.04 -14.74
CA THR A 317 35.37 -28.13 -13.28
C THR A 317 35.84 -26.90 -12.51
N GLU A 318 36.94 -26.26 -12.92
CA GLU A 318 37.45 -25.05 -12.26
C GLU A 318 36.48 -23.87 -12.37
N MET A 319 35.86 -23.70 -13.54
CA MET A 319 34.86 -22.65 -13.75
C MET A 319 33.56 -22.98 -13.01
N GLU A 320 33.17 -24.26 -12.94
CA GLU A 320 32.03 -24.69 -12.13
C GLU A 320 32.19 -24.29 -10.65
N GLN A 321 33.38 -24.49 -10.08
CA GLN A 321 33.65 -24.11 -8.68
C GLN A 321 33.61 -22.59 -8.48
N LYS A 322 34.22 -21.81 -9.38
CA LYS A 322 34.21 -20.33 -9.31
C LYS A 322 32.80 -19.73 -9.45
N THR A 323 31.93 -20.41 -10.20
CA THR A 323 30.56 -19.95 -10.45
C THR A 323 29.66 -20.13 -9.23
N LYS A 324 29.91 -21.12 -8.36
CA LYS A 324 29.13 -21.36 -7.14
C LYS A 324 29.22 -20.19 -6.15
N GLY A 325 28.18 -20.01 -5.34
CA GLY A 325 28.06 -18.92 -4.37
C GLY A 325 27.04 -17.85 -4.79
N SER A 326 27.07 -16.67 -4.18
CA SER A 326 26.03 -15.67 -4.41
C SER A 326 26.01 -15.15 -5.85
N LEU A 327 24.82 -14.98 -6.42
CA LEU A 327 24.62 -14.46 -7.77
C LEU A 327 25.16 -13.02 -7.90
N LYS A 328 25.05 -12.23 -6.82
CA LYS A 328 25.50 -10.83 -6.79
C LYS A 328 27.01 -10.67 -6.90
N THR A 329 27.76 -11.58 -6.28
CA THR A 329 29.23 -11.56 -6.28
C THR A 329 29.83 -12.39 -7.42
N LEU A 330 28.99 -12.95 -8.29
CA LEU A 330 29.43 -13.70 -9.46
C LEU A 330 30.34 -12.90 -10.40
N PRO A 331 30.05 -11.61 -10.71
CA PRO A 331 30.94 -10.81 -11.56
C PRO A 331 32.36 -10.70 -11.00
N GLN A 332 32.50 -10.49 -9.69
CA GLN A 332 33.81 -10.41 -9.01
C GLN A 332 34.57 -11.73 -9.10
N ARG A 333 33.90 -12.86 -8.79
CA ARG A 333 34.52 -14.19 -8.86
C ARG A 333 34.95 -14.58 -10.27
N MET A 334 34.21 -14.13 -11.28
CA MET A 334 34.52 -14.41 -12.67
C MET A 334 35.51 -13.41 -13.28
N GLY A 335 35.86 -12.35 -12.56
CA GLY A 335 36.76 -11.29 -13.01
C GLY A 335 36.13 -10.34 -14.04
N TRP A 336 34.81 -10.18 -14.00
CA TRP A 336 34.08 -9.14 -14.74
C TRP A 336 34.00 -7.83 -13.94
N ILE A 337 34.78 -7.65 -12.88
CA ILE A 337 34.95 -6.36 -12.22
C ILE A 337 36.38 -6.43 -11.71
N GLN A 338 37.24 -5.48 -12.08
CA GLN A 338 38.47 -5.25 -11.31
C GLN A 338 38.09 -4.34 -10.15
N ASP A 339 38.48 -4.71 -8.93
CA ASP A 339 38.40 -3.79 -7.80
C ASP A 339 39.19 -2.52 -8.20
N LEU A 340 38.50 -1.38 -8.20
CA LEU A 340 39.10 -0.06 -8.37
C LEU A 340 39.98 0.30 -7.17
#